data_AF-A0AAV0HHF2-F1
#
_entry.id   AF-A0AAV0HHF2-F1
#
_cell.length_a   1.000
_cell.length_b   1.000
_cell.length_c   1.000
_cell.angle_alpha   90.00
_cell.angle_beta   90.00
_cell.angle_gamma   90.00
#
_symmetry.space_group_name_H-M   'P 1'
#
loop_
_entity.id
_entity.type
_entity.pdbx_description
1 polymer ?
#
loop_
_entity_poly.entity_id
_entity_poly.type
_entity_poly.pdbx_seq_one_letter_code
_entity_poly.pdbx_strand_id
1 'polypeptide(L)' 'ITVFTYPKGVHNVYKVNQKQFQNCDITSATKKYTSGGDTITLKRGTSWFICGVGDHCKNGQKLVVNVK' A
#
# COMPACT_ATOMS: atom_id res chain seq x y z
N ILE A 1 6.98 0.04 13.37
CA ILE A 1 5.73 0.76 12.99
C ILE A 1 6.07 1.64 11.81
N THR A 2 5.19 1.81 10.84
CA THR A 2 5.36 2.78 9.75
C THR A 2 4.13 3.69 9.65
N VAL A 3 4.33 4.92 9.19
CA VAL A 3 3.26 5.92 9.02
C VAL A 3 3.20 6.32 7.56
N PHE A 4 2.02 6.22 6.95
CA PHE A 4 1.77 6.68 5.59
C PHE A 4 0.98 8.00 5.64
N THR A 5 1.63 9.10 5.26
CA THR A 5 1.00 10.43 5.19
C THR A 5 0.72 10.81 3.75
N TYR A 6 -0.50 11.24 3.46
CA TYR A 6 -0.93 11.66 2.12
C TYR A 6 -2.22 12.50 2.19
N PRO A 7 -2.51 13.35 1.18
CA PRO A 7 -3.79 14.05 1.11
C PRO A 7 -4.97 13.07 1.09
N LYS A 8 -5.85 13.19 2.09
CA LYS A 8 -7.05 12.35 2.21
C LYS A 8 -7.93 12.50 0.97
N GLY A 9 -8.41 11.38 0.43
CA GLY A 9 -9.24 11.35 -0.78
C GLY A 9 -8.46 11.36 -2.09
N VAL A 10 -7.17 11.73 -2.08
CA VAL A 10 -6.31 11.71 -3.28
C VAL A 10 -5.55 10.38 -3.39
N HIS A 11 -5.10 9.85 -2.26
CA HIS A 11 -4.41 8.56 -2.21
C HIS A 11 -5.06 7.61 -1.20
N ASN A 12 -4.62 6.36 -1.25
CA ASN A 12 -4.94 5.32 -0.28
C ASN A 12 -3.76 4.35 -0.21
N VAL A 13 -3.75 3.50 0.81
CA VAL A 13 -2.77 2.44 0.96
C VAL A 13 -3.49 1.11 0.94
N TYR A 14 -3.09 0.21 0.05
CA TYR A 14 -3.48 -1.19 0.09
C TYR A 14 -2.30 -2.03 0.54
N LYS A 15 -2.53 -2.93 1.50
CA LYS A 15 -1.57 -4.00 1.79
C LYS A 15 -1.90 -5.19 0.89
N VAL A 16 -0.92 -5.61 0.09
CA VAL A 16 -1.10 -6.61 -0.95
C VAL A 16 -0.06 -7.73 -0.87
N ASN A 17 -0.28 -8.80 -1.63
CA ASN A 17 0.74 -9.81 -1.88
C ASN A 17 1.67 -9.42 -3.05
N GLN A 18 2.71 -10.21 -3.30
CA GLN A 18 3.70 -9.94 -4.34
C GLN A 18 3.09 -9.87 -5.76
N LYS A 19 2.17 -10.77 -6.11
CA LYS A 19 1.53 -10.81 -7.43
C LYS A 19 0.70 -9.55 -7.69
N GLN A 20 -0.12 -9.18 -6.71
CA GLN A 20 -0.91 -7.95 -6.72
C GLN A 20 -0.03 -6.71 -6.82
N PHE A 21 1.09 -6.67 -6.09
CA PHE A 21 2.07 -5.58 -6.15
C PHE A 21 2.69 -5.44 -7.54
N GLN A 22 3.10 -6.55 -8.17
CA GLN A 22 3.69 -6.55 -9.51
C GLN A 22 2.69 -6.04 -10.55
N ASN A 23 1.43 -6.46 -10.45
CA ASN A 23 0.39 -6.14 -11.42
C ASN A 23 -0.41 -4.88 -11.11
N CYS A 24 -0.15 -4.21 -9.98
CA CYS A 24 -0.98 -3.12 -9.46
C CYS A 24 -2.47 -3.50 -9.33
N ASP A 25 -2.74 -4.73 -8.89
CA ASP A 25 -4.09 -5.30 -8.78
C ASP A 25 -4.60 -5.24 -7.33
N ILE A 26 -5.70 -4.53 -7.13
CA ILE A 26 -6.40 -4.41 -5.83
C ILE A 26 -7.73 -5.18 -5.79
N THR A 27 -8.11 -5.88 -6.85
CA THR A 27 -9.45 -6.51 -7.00
C THR A 27 -9.76 -7.47 -5.86
N SER A 28 -8.73 -8.19 -5.39
CA SER A 28 -8.81 -9.14 -4.27
C SER A 28 -8.16 -8.63 -2.99
N ALA A 29 -7.76 -7.35 -2.93
CA ALA A 29 -7.09 -6.78 -1.77
C ALA A 29 -8.10 -6.40 -0.69
N THR A 30 -7.98 -7.01 0.49
CA THR A 30 -8.94 -6.85 1.59
C THR A 30 -8.60 -5.72 2.55
N LYS A 31 -7.35 -5.27 2.57
CA LYS A 31 -6.88 -4.23 3.51
C LYS A 31 -6.61 -2.93 2.78
N LYS A 32 -7.53 -1.98 2.99
CA LYS A 32 -7.48 -0.60 2.50
C LYS A 32 -7.37 0.36 3.67
N TYR A 33 -6.49 1.35 3.54
CA TYR A 33 -6.35 2.45 4.48
C TYR A 33 -6.52 3.79 3.73
N THR A 34 -7.22 4.74 4.36
CA THR A 34 -7.71 5.97 3.68
C THR A 34 -7.68 7.22 4.58
N SER A 35 -7.09 7.15 5.77
CA SER A 35 -7.17 8.27 6.72
C SER A 35 -6.36 9.50 6.29
N GLY A 36 -5.34 9.31 5.43
CA GLY A 36 -4.33 10.34 5.12
C GLY A 36 -3.14 10.36 6.09
N GLY A 37 -3.19 9.55 7.16
CA GLY A 37 -2.15 9.42 8.18
C GLY A 37 -2.18 8.02 8.80
N ASP A 38 -2.08 6.97 7.98
CA ASP A 38 -2.30 5.61 8.43
C ASP A 38 -1.07 5.07 9.18
N THR A 39 -1.28 4.67 10.43
CA THR A 39 -0.27 3.94 11.22
C THR A 39 -0.43 2.45 11.02
N ILE A 40 0.60 1.78 10.49
CA ILE A 40 0.59 0.34 10.21
C ILE A 40 1.73 -0.34 10.99
N THR A 41 1.35 -1.29 11.85
CA THR A 41 2.32 -2.17 12.51
C THR A 41 2.75 -3.28 11.55
N LEU A 42 4.05 -3.33 11.27
CA LEU A 42 4.66 -4.37 10.43
C LEU A 42 5.19 -5.50 11.31
N LYS A 43 5.00 -6.74 10.85
CA LYS A 43 5.65 -7.93 11.41
C LYS A 43 6.92 -8.21 10.62
N ARG A 44 7.79 -9.07 11.15
CA ARG A 44 8.97 -9.58 10.43
C ARG A 44 8.59 -10.14 9.05
N GLY A 45 9.52 -9.97 8.10
CA GLY A 45 9.37 -10.37 6.71
C GLY A 45 8.97 -9.22 5.79
N THR A 46 8.60 -9.59 4.56
CA THR A 46 8.28 -8.63 3.50
C THR A 46 6.80 -8.26 3.49
N SER A 47 6.51 -6.97 3.39
CA SER A 47 5.17 -6.44 3.15
C SER A 47 5.19 -5.56 1.90
N TRP A 48 4.13 -5.66 1.09
CA TRP A 48 3.95 -4.89 -0.13
C TRP A 48 2.77 -3.95 0.01
N PHE A 49 2.96 -2.71 -0.43
CA PHE A 49 1.97 -1.65 -0.36
C PHE A 49 1.85 -0.96 -1.71
N ILE A 50 0.63 -0.60 -2.10
CA ILE A 50 0.34 0.15 -3.33
C ILE A 50 -0.74 1.20 -3.10
N CYS A 51 -0.75 2.25 -3.93
CA CYS A 51 -1.92 3.11 -4.07
C CYS A 51 -2.83 2.60 -5.19
N GLY A 52 -4.11 2.41 -4.89
CA GLY A 52 -5.11 1.88 -5.82
C GLY A 52 -5.92 2.94 -6.57
N VAL A 53 -5.53 4.22 -6.52
CA VAL A 53 -6.23 5.31 -7.21
C VAL A 53 -5.71 5.42 -8.64
N GLY A 54 -6.58 5.23 -9.64
CA GLY A 54 -6.23 5.35 -11.06
C GLY A 54 -4.96 4.59 -11.42
N ASP A 55 -4.03 5.26 -12.10
CA ASP A 55 -2.73 4.69 -12.48
C ASP A 55 -1.59 5.00 -11.48
N HIS A 56 -1.88 5.47 -10.27
CA HIS A 56 -0.84 5.86 -9.29
C HIS A 56 0.18 4.74 -9.03
N CYS A 57 -0.26 3.49 -8.83
CA CYS A 57 0.65 2.36 -8.65
C CYS A 57 1.53 2.10 -9.87
N LYS A 58 0.96 2.18 -11.09
CA LYS A 58 1.70 1.97 -12.35
C LYS A 58 2.72 3.08 -12.57
N ASN A 59 2.41 4.29 -12.11
CA ASN A 59 3.30 5.45 -12.11
C ASN A 59 4.30 5.45 -10.94
N GLY A 60 4.40 4.35 -10.18
CA GLY A 60 5.45 4.14 -9.17
C GLY A 60 5.04 4.35 -7.72
N GLN A 61 3.77 4.68 -7.42
CA GLN A 61 3.29 4.83 -6.04
C GLN A 61 3.04 3.45 -5.39
N LYS A 62 4.14 2.75 -5.11
CA LYS A 62 4.19 1.40 -4.55
C LYS A 62 5.46 1.23 -3.72
N LEU A 63 5.39 0.49 -2.61
CA LEU A 63 6.49 0.30 -1.67
C LEU A 63 6.61 -1.15 -1.23
N VAL A 64 7.85 -1.66 -1.19
CA VAL A 64 8.20 -2.93 -0.53
C VAL A 64 8.94 -2.60 0.75
N VAL A 65 8.52 -3.18 1.87
CA VAL A 65 9.21 -3.03 3.15
C VAL A 65 9.60 -4.41 3.66
N ASN A 66 10.87 -4.58 4.00
CA ASN A 66 11.38 -5.78 4.66
C ASN A 66 11.76 -5.45 6.10
N VAL A 67 11.07 -6.06 7.06
CA VAL A 67 11.37 -5.93 8.49
C VAL A 67 12.17 -7.16 8.93
N LYS A 68 13.41 -6.93 9.37
CA LYS A 68 14.23 -7.93 10.04
C LYS A 68 13.84 -8.05 11.50
#